data_AF-A0A0F6SHE6-F1
#
_entry.id   AF-A0A0F6SHE6-F1
#
_cell.length_a   1.000
_cell.length_b   1.000
_cell.length_c   1.000
_cell.angle_alpha   90.00
_cell.angle_beta   90.00
_cell.angle_gamma   90.00
#
_symmetry.space_group_name_H-M   'P 1'
#
loop_
_entity.id
_entity.type
_entity.pdbx_description
1 polymer ?
#
loop_
_entity_poly.entity_id
_entity_poly.type
_entity_poly.pdbx_seq_one_letter_code
_entity_poly.pdbx_strand_id
1 'polypeptide(L)'
;MAGYVLLDRFVPVLVSRRVGPMNAETMASLRNEVNARMRASNEKIALVYDALPSAAGAPDAAARKVVADWWREDRELLIRRCACIEFCLPSAVSRGVLTAILWIATPPIPTGVHSDSRTAVEAAIERAGRRGTIEPIAVLKALDALSTPVRAS
;
A
#
# COMPACT_ATOMS: atom_id res chain seq x y z
N MET A 1 -10.14 4.57 15.86
CA MET A 1 -8.88 3.81 15.81
C MET A 1 -8.01 4.41 14.73
N ALA A 2 -6.70 4.52 14.99
CA ALA A 2 -5.70 5.00 14.04
C ALA A 2 -4.88 3.81 13.53
N GLY A 3 -4.42 3.84 12.28
CA GLY A 3 -3.65 2.74 11.73
C GLY A 3 -4.01 2.36 10.30
N TYR A 4 -3.74 1.10 10.00
CA TYR A 4 -4.10 0.43 8.76
C TYR A 4 -4.52 -1.00 9.07
N VAL A 5 -5.25 -1.61 8.14
CA VAL A 5 -5.40 -3.07 8.06
C VAL A 5 -4.54 -3.60 6.92
N LEU A 6 -4.05 -4.83 7.05
CA LEU A 6 -3.24 -5.50 6.04
C LEU A 6 -3.87 -6.84 5.69
N LEU A 7 -4.11 -7.06 4.41
CA LEU A 7 -4.66 -8.30 3.85
C LEU A 7 -3.56 -9.01 3.04
N ASP A 8 -3.07 -10.13 3.54
CA ASP A 8 -1.92 -10.86 2.98
C ASP A 8 -2.26 -12.29 2.49
N ARG A 9 -3.54 -12.68 2.48
CA ARG A 9 -3.97 -14.03 2.07
C ARG A 9 -4.15 -14.25 0.56
N PHE A 10 -3.94 -13.22 -0.26
CA PHE A 10 -4.08 -13.27 -1.73
C PHE A 10 -2.73 -13.17 -2.43
N VAL A 11 -1.71 -13.88 -1.95
CA VAL A 11 -0.35 -13.85 -2.49
C VAL A 11 -0.36 -14.12 -4.01
N PRO A 12 0.41 -13.36 -4.82
CA PRO A 12 1.32 -12.26 -4.46
C PRO A 12 0.69 -10.85 -4.30
N VAL A 13 -0.62 -10.71 -4.20
CA VAL A 13 -1.29 -9.41 -3.97
C VAL A 13 -1.41 -9.12 -2.47
N LEU A 14 -0.78 -8.03 -2.02
CA LEU A 14 -0.82 -7.56 -0.64
C LEU A 14 -1.53 -6.21 -0.58
N VAL A 15 -2.62 -6.13 0.18
CA VAL A 15 -3.44 -4.90 0.25
C VAL A 15 -3.39 -4.31 1.64
N SER A 16 -2.96 -3.06 1.73
CA SER A 16 -3.09 -2.24 2.93
C SER A 16 -4.23 -1.26 2.75
N ARG A 17 -5.03 -1.05 3.80
CA ARG A 17 -6.07 -0.02 3.83
C ARG A 17 -5.92 0.84 5.06
N ARG A 18 -5.94 2.16 4.85
CA ARG A 18 -5.90 3.13 5.94
C ARG A 18 -7.17 3.06 6.77
N VAL A 19 -7.01 2.97 8.09
CA VAL A 19 -8.09 3.01 9.08
C VAL A 19 -7.73 4.04 10.15
N GLY A 20 -7.91 5.32 9.80
CA GLY A 20 -7.60 6.47 10.66
C GLY A 20 -6.24 7.13 10.36
N PRO A 21 -5.69 7.89 11.32
CA PRO A 21 -4.41 8.61 11.15
C PRO A 21 -3.21 7.72 10.79
N MET A 22 -2.45 8.16 9.79
CA MET A 22 -1.17 7.60 9.38
C MET A 22 -0.03 8.54 9.79
N ASN A 23 0.41 8.47 11.04
CA ASN A 23 1.61 9.18 11.50
C ASN A 23 2.90 8.42 11.10
N ALA A 24 4.07 8.96 11.43
CA ALA A 24 5.36 8.35 11.11
C ALA A 24 5.51 6.92 11.66
N GLU A 25 5.10 6.69 12.90
CA GLU A 25 5.17 5.39 13.58
C GLU A 25 4.30 4.34 12.88
N THR A 26 3.06 4.70 12.55
CA THR A 26 2.13 3.84 11.82
C THR A 26 2.66 3.51 10.43
N MET A 27 3.23 4.50 9.74
CA MET A 27 3.82 4.28 8.41
C MET A 27 5.08 3.41 8.48
N ALA A 28 5.90 3.55 9.54
CA ALA A 28 7.06 2.71 9.78
C ALA A 28 6.65 1.26 10.09
N SER A 29 5.59 1.07 10.89
CA SER A 29 4.98 -0.24 11.09
C SER A 29 4.53 -0.86 9.76
N LEU A 30 3.80 -0.11 8.90
CA LEU A 30 3.38 -0.60 7.59
C LEU A 30 4.58 -1.00 6.71
N ARG A 31 5.62 -0.16 6.65
CA ARG A 31 6.88 -0.48 5.96
C ARG A 31 7.45 -1.80 6.44
N ASN A 32 7.56 -1.99 7.76
CA ASN A 32 8.14 -3.19 8.35
C ASN A 32 7.33 -4.45 8.01
N GLU A 33 6.01 -4.39 8.16
CA GLU A 33 5.13 -5.52 7.84
C GLU A 33 5.23 -5.88 6.35
N VAL A 34 5.17 -4.90 5.45
CA VAL A 34 5.28 -5.12 4.01
C VAL A 34 6.65 -5.66 3.62
N ASN A 35 7.73 -5.11 4.17
CA ASN A 35 9.09 -5.61 3.95
C ASN A 35 9.24 -7.06 4.43
N ALA A 36 8.66 -7.42 5.57
CA ALA A 36 8.67 -8.79 6.07
C ALA A 36 7.99 -9.76 5.07
N ARG A 37 6.81 -9.40 4.53
CA ARG A 37 6.12 -10.21 3.50
C ARG A 37 6.96 -10.33 2.23
N MET A 38 7.55 -9.23 1.76
CA MET A 38 8.41 -9.24 0.58
C MET A 38 9.65 -10.13 0.74
N ARG A 39 10.24 -10.17 1.95
CA ARG A 39 11.39 -11.03 2.25
C ARG A 39 11.00 -12.49 2.37
N ALA A 40 9.82 -12.80 2.92
CA ALA A 40 9.31 -14.16 3.08
C ALA A 40 8.73 -14.76 1.78
N SER A 41 8.31 -13.91 0.84
CA SER A 41 7.70 -14.36 -0.42
C SER A 41 8.73 -14.88 -1.42
N ASN A 42 8.40 -16.02 -2.04
CA ASN A 42 9.14 -16.54 -3.19
C ASN A 42 8.78 -15.81 -4.50
N GLU A 43 7.70 -15.02 -4.50
CA GLU A 43 7.22 -14.25 -5.65
C GLU A 43 7.36 -12.74 -5.41
N LYS A 44 7.41 -11.96 -6.49
CA LYS A 44 7.32 -10.49 -6.38
C LYS A 44 5.92 -10.08 -5.94
N ILE A 45 5.82 -9.31 -4.87
CA ILE A 45 4.56 -8.83 -4.31
C ILE A 45 4.05 -7.63 -5.11
N ALA A 46 2.76 -7.61 -5.45
CA ALA A 46 2.05 -6.43 -5.93
C ALA A 46 1.35 -5.75 -4.74
N LEU A 47 1.75 -4.51 -4.45
CA LEU A 47 1.23 -3.76 -3.31
C LEU A 47 0.03 -2.91 -3.72
N VAL A 48 -1.01 -2.90 -2.89
CA VAL A 48 -2.09 -1.91 -2.96
C VAL A 48 -2.08 -1.08 -1.68
N TYR A 49 -2.12 0.24 -1.83
CA TYR A 49 -2.38 1.17 -0.74
C TYR A 49 -3.74 1.84 -0.94
N ASP A 50 -4.72 1.46 -0.14
CA ASP A 50 -6.07 2.01 -0.16
C ASP A 50 -6.23 3.11 0.89
N ALA A 51 -6.30 4.36 0.42
CA ALA A 51 -6.45 5.49 1.32
C ALA A 51 -7.89 5.69 1.80
N LEU A 52 -8.91 5.07 1.21
CA LEU A 52 -10.33 5.43 1.36
C LEU A 52 -10.69 6.87 0.95
N PRO A 53 -11.99 7.19 0.70
CA PRO A 53 -12.44 8.52 0.28
C PRO A 53 -12.11 9.66 1.23
N SER A 54 -12.10 9.41 2.54
CA SER A 54 -11.90 10.46 3.53
C SER A 54 -10.46 10.94 3.56
N ALA A 55 -10.21 12.25 3.51
CA ALA A 55 -8.87 12.79 3.74
C ALA A 55 -8.42 12.67 5.20
N ALA A 56 -9.34 12.43 6.15
CA ALA A 56 -9.04 12.33 7.57
C ALA A 56 -7.96 11.26 7.83
N GLY A 57 -6.92 11.64 8.56
CA GLY A 57 -5.80 10.76 8.86
C GLY A 57 -4.79 10.60 7.72
N ALA A 58 -4.72 11.53 6.77
CA ALA A 58 -3.73 11.47 5.69
C ALA A 58 -2.30 11.54 6.24
N PRO A 59 -1.31 10.91 5.57
CA PRO A 59 0.08 10.96 6.01
C PRO A 59 0.58 12.40 6.24
N ASP A 60 1.02 12.67 7.46
CA ASP A 60 1.67 13.92 7.82
C ASP A 60 3.07 14.03 7.20
N ALA A 61 3.77 15.15 7.43
CA ALA A 61 5.11 15.37 6.85
C ALA A 61 6.12 14.29 7.27
N ALA A 62 6.06 13.83 8.53
CA ALA A 62 6.97 12.81 9.03
C ALA A 62 6.65 11.44 8.42
N ALA A 63 5.37 11.07 8.29
CA ALA A 63 4.93 9.87 7.61
C ALA A 63 5.30 9.87 6.12
N ARG A 64 5.18 11.01 5.43
CA ARG A 64 5.64 11.15 4.05
C ARG A 64 7.14 10.92 3.91
N LYS A 65 7.94 11.44 4.86
CA LYS A 65 9.38 11.17 4.92
C LYS A 65 9.68 9.69 5.09
N VAL A 66 8.94 8.98 5.95
CA VAL A 66 9.09 7.52 6.10
C VAL A 66 8.90 6.77 4.78
N VAL A 67 7.90 7.14 3.97
CA VAL A 67 7.70 6.52 2.64
C VAL A 67 8.86 6.83 1.69
N ALA A 68 9.31 8.09 1.66
CA ALA A 68 10.41 8.49 0.79
C ALA A 68 11.74 7.80 1.18
N ASP A 69 12.02 7.69 2.47
CA ASP A 69 13.19 6.99 2.99
C ASP A 69 13.08 5.48 2.72
N TRP A 70 11.88 4.88 2.85
CA TRP A 70 11.65 3.48 2.48
C TRP A 70 12.07 3.19 1.04
N TRP A 71 11.69 4.05 0.08
CA TRP A 71 12.05 3.88 -1.32
C TRP A 71 13.56 3.97 -1.60
N ARG A 72 14.29 4.74 -0.79
CA ARG A 72 15.75 4.89 -0.91
C ARG A 72 16.50 3.76 -0.21
N GLU A 73 16.15 3.49 1.03
CA GLU A 73 16.86 2.56 1.92
C GLU A 73 16.61 1.10 1.53
N ASP A 74 15.38 0.74 1.16
CA ASP A 74 15.02 -0.61 0.73
C ASP A 74 14.97 -0.74 -0.81
N ARG A 75 15.65 0.15 -1.53
CA ARG A 75 15.61 0.20 -3.00
C ARG A 75 15.85 -1.16 -3.65
N GLU A 76 16.89 -1.87 -3.22
CA GLU A 76 17.23 -3.18 -3.76
C GLU A 76 16.17 -4.24 -3.46
N LEU A 77 15.61 -4.23 -2.25
CA LEU A 77 14.52 -5.12 -1.88
C LEU A 77 13.30 -4.85 -2.76
N LEU A 78 12.90 -3.58 -2.92
CA LEU A 78 11.76 -3.20 -3.74
C LEU A 78 11.93 -3.66 -5.19
N ILE A 79 13.08 -3.39 -5.83
CA ILE A 79 13.33 -3.82 -7.22
C ILE A 79 13.27 -5.35 -7.37
N ARG A 80 13.82 -6.09 -6.39
CA ARG A 80 13.91 -7.55 -6.45
C ARG A 80 12.60 -8.25 -6.07
N ARG A 81 11.83 -7.70 -5.12
CA ARG A 81 10.70 -8.38 -4.47
C ARG A 81 9.35 -7.68 -4.60
N CYS A 82 9.29 -6.49 -5.18
CA CYS A 82 8.04 -5.78 -5.42
C CYS A 82 7.81 -5.63 -6.93
N ALA A 83 6.64 -6.07 -7.39
CA ALA A 83 6.23 -5.95 -8.78
C ALA A 83 5.75 -4.52 -9.10
N CYS A 84 4.99 -3.92 -8.17
CA CYS A 84 4.40 -2.59 -8.33
C CYS A 84 3.81 -2.06 -7.00
N ILE A 85 3.45 -0.77 -7.00
CA ILE A 85 2.54 -0.18 -6.00
C ILE A 85 1.36 0.48 -6.70
N GLU A 86 0.15 0.03 -6.38
CA GLU A 86 -1.10 0.62 -6.86
C GLU A 86 -1.75 1.43 -5.73
N PHE A 87 -1.82 2.74 -5.91
CA PHE A 87 -2.39 3.66 -4.94
C PHE A 87 -3.87 3.94 -5.27
N CYS A 88 -4.79 3.60 -4.37
CA CYS A 88 -6.17 4.10 -4.41
C CYS A 88 -6.23 5.41 -3.62
N LEU A 89 -6.28 6.54 -4.35
CA LEU A 89 -6.26 7.92 -3.83
C LEU A 89 -7.48 8.70 -4.35
N PRO A 90 -8.70 8.39 -3.86
CA PRO A 90 -9.95 9.02 -4.32
C PRO A 90 -10.00 10.53 -4.10
N SER A 91 -9.40 11.04 -3.03
CA SER A 91 -9.44 12.48 -2.68
C SER A 91 -8.28 13.26 -3.28
N ALA A 92 -8.52 14.53 -3.63
CA ALA A 92 -7.47 15.44 -4.09
C ALA A 92 -6.36 15.63 -3.03
N VAL A 93 -6.73 15.63 -1.75
CA VAL A 93 -5.78 15.71 -0.63
C VAL A 93 -4.85 14.51 -0.62
N SER A 94 -5.38 13.28 -0.72
CA SER A 94 -4.57 12.05 -0.75
C SER A 94 -3.63 12.01 -1.96
N ARG A 95 -4.08 12.51 -3.12
CA ARG A 95 -3.21 12.67 -4.31
C ARG A 95 -2.10 13.69 -4.07
N GLY A 96 -2.42 14.83 -3.46
CA GLY A 96 -1.44 15.85 -3.09
C GLY A 96 -0.38 15.33 -2.11
N VAL A 97 -0.76 14.44 -1.18
CA VAL A 97 0.18 13.75 -0.29
C VAL A 97 1.18 12.89 -1.08
N LEU A 98 0.70 12.08 -2.04
CA LEU A 98 1.60 11.30 -2.90
C LEU A 98 2.52 12.22 -3.73
N THR A 99 1.98 13.30 -4.30
CA THR A 99 2.81 14.30 -5.01
C THR A 99 3.92 14.86 -4.13
N ALA A 100 3.62 15.19 -2.87
CA ALA A 100 4.63 15.68 -1.93
C ALA A 100 5.69 14.62 -1.59
N ILE A 101 5.33 13.33 -1.51
CA ILE A 101 6.31 12.24 -1.36
C ILE A 101 7.21 12.15 -2.60
N LEU A 102 6.63 12.26 -3.80
CA LEU A 102 7.34 12.18 -5.07
C LEU A 102 8.36 13.31 -5.28
N TRP A 103 8.16 14.47 -4.66
CA TRP A 103 9.19 15.53 -4.61
C TRP A 103 10.41 15.16 -3.78
N ILE A 104 10.26 14.23 -2.82
CA ILE A 104 11.36 13.79 -1.96
C ILE A 104 12.08 12.62 -2.64
N ALA A 105 11.36 11.60 -3.07
CA ALA A 105 11.95 10.41 -3.69
C ALA A 105 11.07 9.86 -4.80
N THR A 106 11.69 9.27 -5.82
CA THR A 106 11.00 8.52 -6.86
C THR A 106 10.93 7.04 -6.47
N PRO A 107 9.77 6.36 -6.58
CA PRO A 107 9.68 4.93 -6.30
C PRO A 107 10.56 4.16 -7.29
N PRO A 108 11.36 3.18 -6.85
CA PRO A 108 12.28 2.45 -7.72
C PRO A 108 11.59 1.34 -8.54
N ILE A 109 10.25 1.31 -8.52
CA ILE A 109 9.40 0.28 -9.11
C ILE A 109 8.19 0.94 -9.77
N PRO A 110 7.50 0.23 -10.69
CA PRO A 110 6.28 0.74 -11.30
C PRO A 110 5.23 1.13 -10.26
N THR A 111 4.52 2.22 -10.51
CA THR A 111 3.40 2.66 -9.68
C THR A 111 2.20 3.07 -10.54
N GLY A 112 1.00 2.98 -9.96
CA GLY A 112 -0.24 3.49 -10.54
C GLY A 112 -1.10 4.21 -9.50
N VAL A 113 -1.94 5.14 -9.95
CA VAL A 113 -2.82 5.94 -9.09
C VAL A 113 -4.25 5.84 -9.62
N HIS A 114 -5.17 5.47 -8.73
CA HIS A 114 -6.55 5.13 -9.04
C HIS A 114 -7.52 5.90 -8.16
N SER A 115 -8.73 6.14 -8.67
CA SER A 115 -9.81 6.79 -7.94
C SER A 115 -10.60 5.85 -7.02
N ASP A 116 -10.47 4.54 -7.18
CA ASP A 116 -11.24 3.56 -6.43
C ASP A 116 -10.46 2.27 -6.17
N SER A 117 -10.86 1.55 -5.12
CA SER A 117 -10.15 0.38 -4.63
C SER A 117 -10.25 -0.80 -5.58
N ARG A 118 -11.35 -0.93 -6.35
CA ARG A 118 -11.52 -2.04 -7.30
C ARG A 118 -10.49 -1.91 -8.41
N THR A 119 -10.37 -0.74 -9.03
CA THR A 119 -9.43 -0.52 -10.13
C THR A 119 -7.98 -0.72 -9.67
N ALA A 120 -7.63 -0.24 -8.46
CA ALA A 120 -6.28 -0.46 -7.89
C ALA A 120 -5.98 -1.96 -7.66
N VAL A 121 -6.94 -2.71 -7.13
CA VAL A 121 -6.80 -4.16 -6.92
C VAL A 121 -6.73 -4.91 -8.25
N GLU A 122 -7.55 -4.56 -9.23
CA GLU A 122 -7.51 -5.13 -10.58
C GLU A 122 -6.13 -4.94 -11.23
N ALA A 123 -5.59 -3.72 -11.17
CA ALA A 123 -4.25 -3.42 -11.67
C ALA A 123 -3.16 -4.22 -10.95
N ALA A 124 -3.25 -4.36 -9.63
CA ALA A 124 -2.29 -5.15 -8.86
C ALA A 124 -2.36 -6.64 -9.22
N ILE A 125 -3.56 -7.22 -9.35
CA ILE A 125 -3.78 -8.61 -9.78
C ILE A 125 -3.19 -8.85 -11.17
N GLU A 126 -3.42 -7.92 -12.10
CA GLU A 126 -2.87 -7.99 -13.45
C GLU A 126 -1.34 -7.95 -13.45
N ARG A 127 -0.74 -6.98 -12.77
CA ARG A 127 0.72 -6.85 -12.68
C ARG A 127 1.40 -7.99 -11.94
N ALA A 128 0.67 -8.68 -11.06
CA ALA A 128 1.14 -9.88 -10.41
C ALA A 128 0.96 -11.15 -11.26
N GLY A 129 0.39 -11.04 -12.47
CA GLY A 129 0.16 -12.19 -13.36
C GLY A 129 -0.92 -13.14 -12.86
N ARG A 130 -1.88 -12.66 -12.07
CA ARG A 130 -2.93 -13.45 -11.41
C ARG A 130 -4.34 -13.22 -11.94
N ARG A 131 -4.45 -12.59 -13.11
CA ARG A 131 -5.74 -12.39 -13.79
C ARG A 131 -6.41 -13.75 -14.04
N GLY A 132 -7.66 -13.90 -13.63
CA GLY A 132 -8.42 -15.15 -13.74
C GLY A 132 -8.13 -16.18 -12.64
N THR A 133 -7.21 -15.90 -11.71
CA THR A 133 -6.94 -16.73 -10.52
C THR A 133 -7.37 -16.03 -9.23
N ILE A 134 -7.21 -14.70 -9.17
CA ILE A 134 -7.66 -13.88 -8.05
C ILE A 134 -8.81 -13.00 -8.54
N GLU A 135 -9.96 -13.10 -7.85
CA GLU A 135 -11.12 -12.27 -8.10
C GLU A 135 -11.04 -10.95 -7.30
N PRO A 136 -11.06 -9.76 -7.94
CA PRO A 136 -10.96 -8.48 -7.25
C PRO A 136 -12.02 -8.30 -6.16
N ILE A 137 -13.25 -8.76 -6.42
CA ILE A 137 -14.36 -8.68 -5.46
C ILE A 137 -14.05 -9.50 -4.19
N ALA A 138 -13.40 -10.65 -4.32
CA ALA A 138 -13.05 -11.48 -3.17
C ALA A 138 -12.01 -10.77 -2.27
N VAL A 139 -11.04 -10.08 -2.88
CA VAL A 139 -10.06 -9.25 -2.17
C VAL A 139 -10.74 -8.11 -1.42
N LEU A 140 -11.65 -7.39 -2.07
CA LEU A 140 -12.36 -6.26 -1.45
C LEU A 140 -13.27 -6.72 -0.30
N LYS A 141 -14.07 -7.78 -0.49
CA LYS A 141 -14.88 -8.36 0.58
C LYS A 141 -14.04 -8.82 1.77
N ALA A 142 -12.88 -9.41 1.49
CA ALA A 142 -11.93 -9.81 2.51
C ALA A 142 -11.37 -8.63 3.29
N LEU A 143 -11.04 -7.54 2.59
CA LEU A 143 -10.52 -6.31 3.16
C LEU A 143 -11.56 -5.58 4.01
N ASP A 144 -12.82 -5.54 3.56
CA ASP A 144 -13.94 -4.96 4.31
C ASP A 144 -14.25 -5.74 5.60
N ALA A 145 -13.99 -7.05 5.61
CA ALA A 145 -14.17 -7.90 6.78
C ALA A 145 -13.05 -7.73 7.83
N LEU A 146 -11.94 -7.03 7.51
CA LEU A 146 -10.89 -6.74 8.48
C LEU A 146 -11.35 -5.62 9.43
N SER A 147 -11.66 -6.00 10.67
CA SER A 147 -12.19 -5.10 11.70
C SER A 147 -11.14 -4.58 12.68
N THR A 148 -9.94 -5.18 12.70
CA THR A 148 -8.89 -4.87 13.67
C THR A 148 -7.68 -4.23 12.97
N PRO A 149 -7.42 -2.92 13.18
CA PRO A 149 -6.19 -2.29 12.69
C PRO A 149 -4.96 -2.92 13.32
N VAL A 150 -3.88 -2.97 12.55
CA VAL A 150 -2.55 -3.28 13.07
C VAL A 150 -2.15 -2.15 14.03
N ARG A 151 -1.87 -2.51 15.29
CA ARG A 151 -1.39 -1.53 16.28
C ARG A 151 0.07 -1.22 15.96
N ALA A 152 0.37 0.07 15.80
CA ALA A 152 1.76 0.52 15.92
C ALA A 152 2.22 0.19 17.35
N SER A 153 3.38 -0.46 17.47
CA SER A 153 4.00 -0.88 18.72
C SER A 153 5.17 0.02 19.07
#